data_AF-A0A7Y2DHU0-F1
#
_entry.id   AF-A0A7Y2DHU0-F1
#
_cell.length_a   1.000
_cell.length_b   1.000
_cell.length_c   1.000
_cell.angle_alpha   90.00
_cell.angle_beta   90.00
_cell.angle_gamma   90.00
#
_symmetry.space_group_name_H-M   'P 1'
#
loop_
_entity.id
_entity.type
_entity.pdbx_description
1 polymer ?
#
loop_
_entity_poly.entity_id
_entity_poly.type
_entity_poly.pdbx_seq_one_letter_code
_entity_poly.pdbx_strand_id
1 'polypeptide(L)'
;MAKHLILIAITLLFIGCATYKTKYENKENATDVEVKKEIAHTFYLIGDAGLSPMGGMNSALKIFKERLNKADKNSTAIFLGDNIYPAGLPNPTDSTEAYYKAKNDLDAQLKTLENFKGQPLFIPGNHDWYTEGLIGLEREEEYIQEQLDSKDVFFPENGCPIETIEVNDKVTIIALDTEWYLTNWDKRPDINDKCEIKSRDAFLLELEDKIKDNRQRTTIIAMHHPMFSYGPHGGQYTFKQHLYPKSGIGPLPILGTFVNVLRRTAGASIEDLQNKRYRDLRKRVLTLAQYSNKVILTSGHEHTLQYIVEENTPQIVSGSGAKIGATRLLNGSQFSTGRRGYATLEVYTDGSSRVRYYAVGLESGEDFLFSSQVLAPDRSVNEDTYPEKFPPTMEATVYTDEEIDKSGFFKLLWGDRYRKYYGTKVTAPTVNLDTIYGGLKPVHKGGGHQSKSLRLRHKSGKEYVMRAVRKVSELYLQAMVFQKQYIMDDLKDTYLQEFLLDFYTGSHPYAPLTVGPLSDAIGLYHTNPVLYYVPKQPALEDFNVDFGDELYIIEEHAGDGHGDLASFGFSDELKGTDDMLDDLRDDEKYEVDSELYLRARLFDMVIGDWDRHVD
;
A
#
# COMPACT_ATOMS: atom_id res chain seq x y z
N MET A 1 -43.36 -20.23 24.50
CA MET A 1 -42.41 -20.13 23.38
C MET A 1 -42.34 -18.73 22.75
N ALA A 2 -43.43 -18.16 22.22
CA ALA A 2 -43.41 -16.84 21.55
C ALA A 2 -42.85 -15.68 22.41
N LYS A 3 -43.18 -15.60 23.71
CA LYS A 3 -42.63 -14.56 24.62
C LYS A 3 -41.12 -14.69 24.85
N HIS A 4 -40.58 -15.92 24.85
CA HIS A 4 -39.15 -16.16 24.98
C HIS A 4 -38.41 -15.92 23.66
N LEU A 5 -39.03 -16.21 22.51
CA LEU A 5 -38.53 -15.84 21.19
C LEU A 5 -38.45 -14.32 21.00
N ILE A 6 -39.46 -13.57 21.46
CA ILE A 6 -39.43 -12.10 21.46
C ILE A 6 -38.35 -11.57 22.39
N LEU A 7 -38.20 -12.13 23.59
CA LEU A 7 -37.13 -11.72 24.50
C LEU A 7 -35.74 -12.04 23.93
N ILE A 8 -35.55 -13.21 23.33
CA ILE A 8 -34.30 -13.60 22.64
C ILE A 8 -34.05 -12.67 21.45
N ALA A 9 -35.05 -12.37 20.63
CA ALA A 9 -34.92 -11.43 19.52
C ALA A 9 -34.58 -10.00 19.98
N ILE A 10 -35.21 -9.52 21.06
CA ILE A 10 -34.90 -8.23 21.69
C ILE A 10 -33.48 -8.25 22.26
N THR A 11 -33.07 -9.34 22.90
CA THR A 11 -31.71 -9.47 23.48
C THR A 11 -30.65 -9.51 22.37
N LEU A 12 -30.92 -10.20 21.26
CA LEU A 12 -30.07 -10.23 20.06
C LEU A 12 -29.96 -8.86 19.38
N LEU A 13 -31.02 -8.03 19.41
CA LEU A 13 -30.99 -6.65 18.90
C LEU A 13 -30.06 -5.74 19.72
N PHE A 14 -29.88 -6.00 21.02
CA PHE A 14 -29.00 -5.21 21.89
C PHE A 14 -27.52 -5.61 21.81
N ILE A 15 -27.21 -6.87 21.50
CA ILE A 15 -25.81 -7.38 21.45
C ILE A 15 -25.09 -6.93 20.16
N GLY A 16 -25.82 -6.48 19.13
CA GLY A 16 -25.27 -6.12 17.83
C GLY A 16 -25.02 -4.62 17.56
N CYS A 17 -25.22 -3.71 18.52
CA CYS A 17 -25.11 -2.28 18.26
C CYS A 17 -23.67 -1.75 18.42
N ALA A 18 -23.32 -0.71 17.62
CA ALA A 18 -22.09 0.03 17.84
C ALA A 18 -22.12 0.80 19.17
N THR A 19 -20.97 0.94 19.83
CA THR A 19 -20.84 1.67 21.10
C THR A 19 -19.55 2.47 21.14
N TYR A 20 -19.50 3.49 22.02
CA TYR A 20 -18.32 4.33 22.23
C TYR A 20 -17.24 3.68 23.12
N LYS A 21 -17.55 2.54 23.75
CA LYS A 21 -16.63 1.86 24.67
C LYS A 21 -15.44 1.27 23.91
N THR A 22 -14.28 1.28 24.57
CA THR A 22 -13.08 0.56 24.15
C THR A 22 -13.33 -0.95 24.16
N LYS A 23 -12.87 -1.63 23.11
CA LYS A 23 -13.02 -3.06 22.86
C LYS A 23 -11.70 -3.63 22.35
N TYR A 24 -11.44 -4.89 22.71
CA TYR A 24 -10.22 -5.62 22.42
C TYR A 24 -10.59 -7.02 21.96
N GLU A 25 -9.93 -7.50 20.91
CA GLU A 25 -9.99 -8.92 20.52
C GLU A 25 -9.18 -9.75 21.53
N ASN A 26 -7.92 -9.36 21.76
CA ASN A 26 -7.10 -9.87 22.87
C ASN A 26 -6.88 -8.77 23.92
N LYS A 27 -7.28 -9.03 25.17
CA LYS A 27 -7.11 -8.10 26.30
C LYS A 27 -5.66 -7.92 26.75
N GLU A 28 -4.76 -8.84 26.45
CA GLU A 28 -3.32 -8.70 26.76
C GLU A 28 -2.71 -7.48 26.05
N ASN A 29 -3.25 -7.13 24.88
CA ASN A 29 -2.84 -5.96 24.12
C ASN A 29 -3.28 -4.64 24.78
N ALA A 30 -4.10 -4.67 25.84
CA ALA A 30 -4.47 -3.49 26.62
C ALA A 30 -3.41 -3.06 27.64
N THR A 31 -2.31 -3.81 27.73
CA THR A 31 -1.13 -3.44 28.52
C THR A 31 0.06 -3.17 27.62
N ASP A 32 0.81 -2.10 27.91
CA ASP A 32 2.02 -1.79 27.15
C ASP A 32 3.15 -2.73 27.58
N VAL A 33 3.88 -3.24 26.59
CA VAL A 33 5.04 -4.10 26.81
C VAL A 33 6.27 -3.39 26.29
N GLU A 34 7.28 -3.23 27.14
CA GLU A 34 8.55 -2.67 26.73
C GLU A 34 9.23 -3.62 25.74
N VAL A 35 9.59 -3.11 24.57
CA VAL A 35 10.32 -3.86 23.54
C VAL A 35 11.64 -3.15 23.33
N LYS A 36 12.74 -3.87 23.56
CA LYS A 36 14.10 -3.39 23.37
C LYS A 36 14.54 -3.65 21.92
N LYS A 37 14.07 -2.81 21.02
CA LYS A 37 14.49 -2.78 19.62
C LYS A 37 14.93 -1.37 19.24
N GLU A 38 15.88 -1.28 18.33
CA GLU A 38 16.31 0.00 17.79
C GLU A 38 15.25 0.54 16.83
N ILE A 39 14.81 1.77 17.06
CA ILE A 39 13.77 2.43 16.27
C ILE A 39 14.44 3.05 15.04
N ALA A 40 13.94 2.71 13.86
CA ALA A 40 14.31 3.38 12.62
C ALA A 40 13.55 4.71 12.49
N HIS A 41 12.24 4.69 12.73
CA HIS A 41 11.39 5.89 12.66
C HIS A 41 10.11 5.74 13.50
N THR A 42 9.57 6.86 13.99
CA THR A 42 8.26 6.87 14.70
C THR A 42 7.27 7.79 13.99
N PHE A 43 6.06 7.29 13.74
CA PHE A 43 4.96 8.09 13.22
C PHE A 43 3.96 8.41 14.33
N TYR A 44 3.53 9.66 14.41
CA TYR A 44 2.46 10.14 15.27
C TYR A 44 1.25 10.48 14.39
N LEU A 45 0.16 9.73 14.53
CA LEU A 45 -0.95 9.71 13.58
C LEU A 45 -2.21 10.30 14.23
N ILE A 46 -2.73 11.40 13.69
CA ILE A 46 -3.96 12.03 14.17
C ILE A 46 -4.79 12.55 13.00
N GLY A 47 -6.07 12.18 12.92
CA GLY A 47 -7.00 12.69 11.90
C GLY A 47 -8.21 13.36 12.53
N ASP A 48 -8.96 14.11 11.73
CA ASP A 48 -10.23 14.75 12.12
C ASP A 48 -10.04 15.69 13.32
N ALA A 49 -8.91 16.40 13.34
CA ALA A 49 -8.49 17.27 14.43
C ALA A 49 -8.88 18.74 14.24
N GLY A 50 -9.50 19.09 13.10
CA GLY A 50 -9.90 20.44 12.70
C GLY A 50 -11.06 21.08 13.47
N LEU A 51 -11.22 20.81 14.77
CA LEU A 51 -12.22 21.47 15.61
C LEU A 51 -11.68 21.70 17.02
N SER A 52 -11.53 22.98 17.39
CA SER A 52 -10.99 23.43 18.67
C SER A 52 -11.73 24.66 19.21
N PRO A 53 -11.64 24.94 20.53
CA PRO A 53 -12.15 26.19 21.08
C PRO A 53 -11.35 27.39 20.54
N MET A 54 -12.01 28.54 20.36
CA MET A 54 -11.33 29.78 19.94
C MET A 54 -10.15 30.11 20.87
N GLY A 55 -8.98 30.31 20.28
CA GLY A 55 -7.73 30.64 20.96
C GLY A 55 -7.03 29.47 21.66
N GLY A 56 -7.55 28.24 21.58
CA GLY A 56 -7.01 27.10 22.33
C GLY A 56 -7.04 25.78 21.56
N MET A 57 -6.53 24.73 22.20
CA MET A 57 -6.55 23.37 21.68
C MET A 57 -7.67 22.56 22.30
N ASN A 58 -8.28 21.66 21.53
CA ASN A 58 -9.10 20.60 22.08
C ASN A 58 -8.26 19.64 22.96
N SER A 59 -8.92 18.76 23.71
CA SER A 59 -8.25 17.89 24.67
C SER A 59 -7.30 16.85 24.04
N ALA A 60 -7.58 16.39 22.81
CA ALA A 60 -6.70 15.43 22.14
C ALA A 60 -5.42 16.11 21.66
N LEU A 61 -5.54 17.30 21.06
CA LEU A 61 -4.38 18.10 20.63
C LEU A 61 -3.47 18.48 21.80
N LYS A 62 -4.02 18.70 22.99
CA LYS A 62 -3.21 18.91 24.21
C LYS A 62 -2.32 17.71 24.54
N ILE A 63 -2.88 16.50 24.61
CA ILE A 63 -2.07 15.30 24.91
C ILE A 63 -1.12 14.96 23.75
N PHE A 64 -1.52 15.27 22.51
CA PHE A 64 -0.69 15.08 21.33
C PHE A 64 0.53 15.99 21.37
N LYS A 65 0.35 17.29 21.66
CA LYS A 65 1.46 18.24 21.87
C LYS A 65 2.43 17.75 22.95
N GLU A 66 1.91 17.30 24.10
CA GLU A 66 2.77 16.78 25.18
C GLU A 66 3.57 15.55 24.76
N ARG A 67 3.03 14.72 23.86
CA ARG A 67 3.76 13.61 23.26
C ARG A 67 4.82 14.09 22.28
N LEU A 68 4.46 14.98 21.35
CA LEU A 68 5.38 15.51 20.33
C LEU A 68 6.55 16.28 20.94
N ASN A 69 6.34 17.01 22.05
CA ASN A 69 7.41 17.68 22.81
C ASN A 69 8.52 16.72 23.27
N LYS A 70 8.20 15.43 23.43
CA LYS A 70 9.12 14.38 23.89
C LYS A 70 9.60 13.48 22.75
N ALA A 71 9.13 13.70 21.53
CA ALA A 71 9.48 12.90 20.38
C ALA A 71 10.94 13.10 19.97
N ASP A 72 11.55 12.05 19.44
CA ASP A 72 12.87 12.13 18.83
C ASP A 72 12.79 12.81 17.45
N LYS A 73 13.92 13.31 16.94
CA LYS A 73 14.01 13.89 15.59
C LYS A 73 13.70 12.89 14.47
N ASN A 74 13.94 11.60 14.70
CA ASN A 74 13.61 10.53 13.75
C ASN A 74 12.14 10.15 13.89
N SER A 75 11.27 11.15 13.65
CA SER A 75 9.83 10.97 13.71
C SER A 75 9.08 11.89 12.76
N THR A 76 7.85 11.50 12.42
CA THR A 76 6.93 12.27 11.59
C THR A 76 5.57 12.37 12.26
N ALA A 77 4.98 13.56 12.32
CA ALA A 77 3.60 13.76 12.76
C ALA A 77 2.70 13.89 11.54
N ILE A 78 1.83 12.91 11.31
CA ILE A 78 0.90 12.86 10.17
C ILE A 78 -0.50 13.28 10.62
N PHE A 79 -0.99 14.38 10.06
CA PHE A 79 -2.36 14.86 10.16
C PHE A 79 -3.18 14.26 9.02
N LEU A 80 -4.02 13.28 9.35
CA LEU A 80 -4.70 12.36 8.42
C LEU A 80 -5.99 12.96 7.81
N GLY A 81 -6.00 14.26 7.50
CA GLY A 81 -7.10 14.97 6.88
C GLY A 81 -8.24 15.37 7.83
N ASP A 82 -9.19 16.13 7.27
CA ASP A 82 -10.19 16.90 8.01
C ASP A 82 -9.52 17.86 9.00
N ASN A 83 -8.59 18.64 8.44
CA ASN A 83 -7.82 19.64 9.17
C ASN A 83 -8.70 20.84 9.54
N ILE A 84 -9.86 21.02 8.87
CA ILE A 84 -10.79 22.12 9.13
C ILE A 84 -12.25 21.65 9.17
N TYR A 85 -13.00 22.09 10.18
CA TYR A 85 -14.46 21.91 10.23
C TYR A 85 -15.25 23.23 10.32
N PRO A 86 -16.48 23.28 9.75
CA PRO A 86 -17.17 22.22 9.02
C PRO A 86 -16.84 22.15 7.53
N ALA A 87 -16.04 23.06 7.00
CA ALA A 87 -15.61 23.11 5.61
C ALA A 87 -14.26 23.83 5.56
N GLY A 88 -13.43 23.50 4.57
CA GLY A 88 -12.07 23.98 4.38
C GLY A 88 -11.89 25.49 4.44
N LEU A 89 -10.66 25.97 4.32
CA LEU A 89 -10.33 27.37 4.54
C LEU A 89 -11.11 28.24 3.55
N PRO A 90 -11.94 29.23 3.96
CA PRO A 90 -12.67 30.12 3.04
C PRO A 90 -11.88 31.37 2.68
N ASN A 91 -12.28 32.06 1.61
CA ASN A 91 -11.68 33.34 1.28
C ASN A 91 -11.88 34.34 2.45
N PRO A 92 -10.82 34.97 2.97
CA PRO A 92 -10.90 35.88 4.12
C PRO A 92 -11.79 37.11 3.87
N THR A 93 -11.95 37.51 2.61
CA THR A 93 -12.78 38.64 2.20
C THR A 93 -14.26 38.27 2.02
N ASP A 94 -14.54 37.09 1.46
CA ASP A 94 -15.92 36.66 1.20
C ASP A 94 -16.64 36.17 2.47
N SER A 95 -15.90 35.60 3.43
CA SER A 95 -16.47 35.04 4.65
C SER A 95 -15.51 35.14 5.84
N THR A 96 -15.28 36.38 6.29
CA THR A 96 -14.31 36.71 7.35
C THR A 96 -14.50 35.92 8.66
N GLU A 97 -15.73 35.77 9.16
CA GLU A 97 -15.98 35.02 10.40
C GLU A 97 -15.66 33.52 10.25
N ALA A 98 -16.05 32.93 9.12
CA ALA A 98 -15.75 31.53 8.81
C ALA A 98 -14.24 31.31 8.65
N TYR A 99 -13.54 32.27 8.02
CA TYR A 99 -12.09 32.25 7.89
C TYR A 99 -11.40 32.24 9.25
N TYR A 100 -11.76 33.16 10.16
CA TYR A 100 -11.14 33.19 11.49
C TYR A 100 -11.37 31.92 12.30
N LYS A 101 -12.53 31.27 12.12
CA LYS A 101 -12.80 29.98 12.75
C LYS A 101 -11.96 28.85 12.14
N ALA A 102 -11.92 28.75 10.81
CA ALA A 102 -11.11 27.76 10.11
C ALA A 102 -9.62 27.91 10.45
N LYS A 103 -9.12 29.16 10.41
CA LYS A 103 -7.77 29.52 10.84
C LYS A 103 -7.49 29.11 12.29
N ASN A 104 -8.44 29.33 13.21
CA ASN A 104 -8.27 28.91 14.60
C ASN A 104 -8.07 27.39 14.74
N ASP A 105 -8.84 26.61 13.99
CA ASP A 105 -8.79 25.15 14.04
C ASP A 105 -7.48 24.61 13.45
N LEU A 106 -6.96 25.24 12.39
CA LEU A 106 -5.60 24.99 11.87
C LEU A 106 -4.52 25.40 12.88
N ASP A 107 -4.59 26.62 13.41
CA ASP A 107 -3.61 27.14 14.38
C ASP A 107 -3.51 26.25 15.61
N ALA A 108 -4.62 25.64 16.04
CA ALA A 108 -4.63 24.70 17.16
C ALA A 108 -3.79 23.45 16.87
N GLN A 109 -3.80 22.95 15.63
CA GLN A 109 -3.00 21.81 15.20
C GLN A 109 -1.53 22.20 15.02
N LEU A 110 -1.26 23.32 14.34
CA LEU A 110 0.08 23.87 14.14
C LEU A 110 0.79 24.13 15.49
N LYS A 111 0.06 24.61 16.50
CA LYS A 111 0.57 24.77 17.87
C LYS A 111 1.04 23.48 18.51
N THR A 112 0.58 22.30 18.07
CA THR A 112 1.08 21.02 18.61
C THR A 112 2.52 20.72 18.15
N LEU A 113 2.96 21.36 17.07
CA LEU A 113 4.28 21.21 16.47
C LEU A 113 5.32 22.14 17.08
N GLU A 114 4.92 23.09 17.93
CA GLU A 114 5.86 23.90 18.70
C GLU A 114 6.74 23.00 19.58
N ASN A 115 8.06 23.02 19.36
CA ASN A 115 9.08 22.15 19.99
C ASN A 115 9.12 20.70 19.50
N PHE A 116 8.29 20.33 18.53
CA PHE A 116 8.44 19.05 17.84
C PHE A 116 9.73 19.09 17.00
N LYS A 117 10.55 18.04 17.13
CA LYS A 117 11.86 17.94 16.45
C LYS A 117 11.81 17.13 15.16
N GLY A 118 10.72 16.41 14.93
CA GLY A 118 10.50 15.61 13.73
C GLY A 118 9.83 16.42 12.62
N GLN A 119 9.37 15.72 11.60
CA GLN A 119 8.76 16.33 10.42
C GLN A 119 7.23 16.34 10.49
N PRO A 120 6.56 17.49 10.33
CA PRO A 120 5.11 17.51 10.16
C PRO A 120 4.72 17.09 8.74
N LEU A 121 3.58 16.42 8.62
CA LEU A 121 2.98 16.02 7.35
C LEU A 121 1.46 16.16 7.45
N PHE A 122 0.85 16.94 6.57
CA PHE A 122 -0.60 17.08 6.44
C PHE A 122 -1.04 16.43 5.14
N ILE A 123 -2.18 15.73 5.19
CA ILE A 123 -2.90 15.28 4.00
C ILE A 123 -4.32 15.84 4.05
N PRO A 124 -5.01 16.01 2.90
CA PRO A 124 -6.39 16.50 2.88
C PRO A 124 -7.42 15.41 3.20
N GLY A 125 -8.52 15.83 3.82
CA GLY A 125 -9.76 15.08 3.96
C GLY A 125 -10.93 15.69 3.19
N ASN A 126 -12.10 15.07 3.25
CA ASN A 126 -13.26 15.53 2.49
C ASN A 126 -13.73 16.92 2.96
N HIS A 127 -13.61 17.26 4.24
CA HIS A 127 -14.02 18.57 4.72
C HIS A 127 -13.12 19.71 4.22
N ASP A 128 -11.84 19.44 4.00
CA ASP A 128 -10.87 20.40 3.49
C ASP A 128 -11.24 20.83 2.04
N TRP A 129 -11.84 19.92 1.28
CA TRP A 129 -12.36 20.16 -0.08
C TRP A 129 -13.71 20.90 -0.17
N TYR A 130 -14.45 21.04 0.94
CA TYR A 130 -15.84 21.51 0.91
C TYR A 130 -15.98 23.02 0.67
N THR A 131 -14.90 23.78 0.83
CA THR A 131 -14.88 25.21 0.53
C THR A 131 -14.18 25.43 -0.80
N GLU A 132 -14.94 25.79 -1.83
CA GLU A 132 -14.41 26.15 -3.17
C GLU A 132 -13.54 25.10 -3.87
N GLY A 133 -13.46 23.88 -3.33
CA GLY A 133 -12.71 22.82 -3.95
C GLY A 133 -11.20 23.01 -3.91
N LEU A 134 -10.55 22.83 -5.06
CA LEU A 134 -9.10 22.96 -5.17
C LEU A 134 -8.62 24.36 -4.79
N ILE A 135 -9.44 25.40 -5.01
CA ILE A 135 -9.09 26.78 -4.62
C ILE A 135 -9.00 26.91 -3.10
N GLY A 136 -9.93 26.30 -2.35
CA GLY A 136 -9.88 26.35 -0.89
C GLY A 136 -8.80 25.45 -0.31
N LEU A 137 -8.56 24.31 -0.96
CA LEU A 137 -7.50 23.38 -0.61
C LEU A 137 -6.11 24.02 -0.82
N GLU A 138 -5.87 24.66 -1.96
CA GLU A 138 -4.63 25.39 -2.25
C GLU A 138 -4.40 26.50 -1.20
N ARG A 139 -5.45 27.21 -0.79
CA ARG A 139 -5.34 28.21 0.29
C ARG A 139 -4.99 27.59 1.64
N GLU A 140 -5.46 26.38 1.94
CA GLU A 140 -5.08 25.66 3.15
C GLU A 140 -3.62 25.18 3.10
N GLU A 141 -3.21 24.60 1.98
CA GLU A 141 -1.84 24.18 1.68
C GLU A 141 -0.86 25.36 1.88
N GLU A 142 -1.10 26.48 1.18
CA GLU A 142 -0.29 27.70 1.28
C GLU A 142 -0.21 28.23 2.72
N TYR A 143 -1.33 28.20 3.44
CA TYR A 143 -1.37 28.67 4.83
C TYR A 143 -0.50 27.80 5.74
N ILE A 144 -0.58 26.47 5.61
CA ILE A 144 0.23 25.54 6.42
C ILE A 144 1.71 25.70 6.08
N GLN A 145 2.05 25.79 4.78
CA GLN A 145 3.43 26.00 4.32
C GLN A 145 4.01 27.32 4.85
N GLU A 146 3.24 28.41 4.83
CA GLU A 146 3.64 29.71 5.38
C GLU A 146 3.86 29.65 6.90
N GLN A 147 2.95 29.02 7.65
CA GLN A 147 3.07 28.95 9.12
C GLN A 147 4.24 28.07 9.59
N LEU A 148 4.65 27.09 8.77
CA LEU A 148 5.75 26.17 9.09
C LEU A 148 7.07 26.55 8.40
N ASP A 149 7.08 27.58 7.54
CA ASP A 149 8.24 27.99 6.74
C ASP A 149 8.86 26.83 5.94
N SER A 150 8.01 26.01 5.33
CA SER A 150 8.42 24.82 4.58
C SER A 150 7.38 24.47 3.51
N LYS A 151 7.84 24.04 2.33
CA LYS A 151 6.96 23.50 1.29
C LYS A 151 6.60 22.04 1.53
N ASP A 152 7.53 21.28 2.09
CA ASP A 152 7.47 19.83 2.27
C ASP A 152 6.64 19.41 3.51
N VAL A 153 5.42 19.94 3.65
CA VAL A 153 4.58 19.72 4.84
C VAL A 153 3.13 19.37 4.53
N PHE A 154 2.67 19.57 3.30
CA PHE A 154 1.31 19.27 2.87
C PHE A 154 1.36 18.46 1.58
N PHE A 155 0.81 17.25 1.60
CA PHE A 155 0.91 16.34 0.47
C PHE A 155 -0.39 15.56 0.24
N PRO A 156 -0.71 15.20 -1.03
CA PRO A 156 -0.01 15.64 -2.24
C PRO A 156 -0.20 17.14 -2.52
N GLU A 157 0.79 17.78 -3.13
CA GLU A 157 0.73 19.21 -3.47
C GLU A 157 -0.21 19.46 -4.66
N ASN A 158 -0.62 20.72 -4.85
CA ASN A 158 -1.36 21.19 -6.02
C ASN A 158 -2.72 20.50 -6.26
N GLY A 159 -3.27 19.82 -5.24
CA GLY A 159 -4.49 19.04 -5.36
C GLY A 159 -4.34 17.75 -6.16
N CYS A 160 -3.10 17.26 -6.33
CA CYS A 160 -2.82 16.02 -7.02
C CYS A 160 -3.15 14.77 -6.18
N PRO A 161 -3.31 13.59 -6.80
CA PRO A 161 -3.89 12.45 -6.09
C PRO A 161 -2.91 11.63 -5.25
N ILE A 162 -1.61 11.72 -5.53
CA ILE A 162 -0.60 10.86 -4.94
C ILE A 162 0.76 11.54 -4.90
N GLU A 163 1.50 11.32 -3.82
CA GLU A 163 2.91 11.75 -3.68
C GLU A 163 3.69 10.69 -2.89
N THR A 164 4.97 10.50 -3.23
CA THR A 164 5.87 9.61 -2.47
C THR A 164 6.86 10.43 -1.68
N ILE A 165 6.87 10.26 -0.36
CA ILE A 165 7.80 10.94 0.55
C ILE A 165 8.80 9.92 1.09
N GLU A 166 10.07 10.06 0.69
CA GLU A 166 11.16 9.27 1.23
C GLU A 166 11.49 9.70 2.67
N VAL A 167 11.30 8.80 3.63
CA VAL A 167 11.61 9.09 5.05
C VAL A 167 13.06 8.71 5.35
N ASN A 168 13.46 7.51 4.95
CA ASN A 168 14.83 6.99 5.02
C ASN A 168 14.96 5.72 4.16
N ASP A 169 16.12 5.06 4.22
CA ASP A 169 16.41 3.82 3.47
C ASP A 169 15.52 2.63 3.83
N LYS A 170 14.79 2.70 4.95
CA LYS A 170 13.89 1.64 5.45
C LYS A 170 12.42 1.97 5.33
N VAL A 171 12.04 3.24 5.18
CA VAL A 171 10.65 3.68 5.31
C VAL A 171 10.29 4.70 4.24
N THR A 172 9.13 4.52 3.64
CA THR A 172 8.53 5.47 2.71
C THR A 172 7.10 5.79 3.13
N ILE A 173 6.60 6.96 2.74
CA ILE A 173 5.19 7.32 2.83
C ILE A 173 4.66 7.48 1.40
N ILE A 174 3.49 6.92 1.14
CA ILE A 174 2.70 7.24 -0.06
C ILE A 174 1.47 7.99 0.45
N ALA A 175 1.44 9.31 0.24
CA ALA A 175 0.30 10.15 0.61
C ALA A 175 -0.75 10.11 -0.51
N LEU A 176 -2.01 9.88 -0.16
CA LEU A 176 -3.13 9.81 -1.12
C LEU A 176 -4.20 10.84 -0.78
N ASP A 177 -4.54 11.68 -1.76
CA ASP A 177 -5.80 12.41 -1.74
C ASP A 177 -6.92 11.47 -2.19
N THR A 178 -7.61 10.92 -1.20
CA THR A 178 -8.73 10.00 -1.47
C THR A 178 -10.01 10.73 -1.89
N GLU A 179 -10.18 12.01 -1.53
CA GLU A 179 -11.31 12.80 -1.99
C GLU A 179 -11.21 13.10 -3.48
N TRP A 180 -10.00 13.31 -4.01
CA TRP A 180 -9.76 13.40 -5.46
C TRP A 180 -10.36 12.19 -6.22
N TYR A 181 -10.17 10.97 -5.70
CA TYR A 181 -10.71 9.76 -6.32
C TYR A 181 -12.23 9.69 -6.17
N LEU A 182 -12.77 10.07 -5.02
CA LEU A 182 -14.19 9.96 -4.72
C LEU A 182 -15.01 11.00 -5.49
N THR A 183 -14.60 12.25 -5.44
CA THR A 183 -15.39 13.41 -5.85
C THR A 183 -15.91 13.37 -7.29
N ASN A 184 -16.98 14.10 -7.58
CA ASN A 184 -17.57 14.10 -8.91
C ASN A 184 -16.85 15.02 -9.88
N TRP A 185 -16.00 14.45 -10.74
CA TRP A 185 -15.19 15.18 -11.73
C TRP A 185 -16.04 15.92 -12.76
N ASP A 186 -17.25 15.44 -13.08
CA ASP A 186 -18.18 16.18 -13.96
C ASP A 186 -18.56 17.57 -13.41
N LYS A 187 -18.40 17.76 -12.09
CA LYS A 187 -18.63 19.03 -11.39
C LYS A 187 -17.35 19.79 -11.07
N ARG A 188 -16.19 19.23 -11.41
CA ARG A 188 -14.84 19.75 -11.12
C ARG A 188 -13.93 19.50 -12.33
N PRO A 189 -14.17 20.21 -13.46
CA PRO A 189 -13.41 20.00 -14.69
C PRO A 189 -11.94 20.38 -14.55
N ASP A 190 -11.62 21.23 -13.56
CA ASP A 190 -10.31 21.75 -13.19
C ASP A 190 -9.48 20.81 -12.31
N ILE A 191 -10.05 19.67 -11.87
CA ILE A 191 -9.47 18.82 -10.82
C ILE A 191 -8.08 18.28 -11.11
N ASN A 192 -7.70 18.20 -12.38
CA ASN A 192 -6.42 17.65 -12.80
C ASN A 192 -5.54 18.69 -13.50
N ASP A 193 -5.89 19.98 -13.52
CA ASP A 193 -5.21 20.96 -14.38
C ASP A 193 -3.70 21.04 -14.09
N LYS A 194 -3.31 20.91 -12.82
CA LYS A 194 -1.92 20.98 -12.33
C LYS A 194 -1.21 19.61 -12.19
N CYS A 195 -1.85 18.50 -12.54
CA CYS A 195 -1.34 17.16 -12.24
C CYS A 195 -1.03 16.36 -13.51
N GLU A 196 0.03 15.54 -13.51
CA GLU A 196 0.30 14.61 -14.62
C GLU A 196 -0.77 13.51 -14.71
N ILE A 197 -1.27 13.05 -13.57
CA ILE A 197 -2.31 12.02 -13.50
C ILE A 197 -3.67 12.61 -13.82
N LYS A 198 -4.18 12.32 -15.03
CA LYS A 198 -5.47 12.82 -15.52
C LYS A 198 -6.63 11.81 -15.44
N SER A 199 -6.40 10.60 -14.91
CA SER A 199 -7.45 9.57 -14.80
C SER A 199 -7.30 8.71 -13.56
N ARG A 200 -8.42 8.13 -13.09
CA ARG A 200 -8.41 7.19 -11.96
C ARG A 200 -7.62 5.92 -12.26
N ASP A 201 -7.61 5.46 -13.50
CA ASP A 201 -6.83 4.28 -13.90
C ASP A 201 -5.33 4.59 -13.86
N ALA A 202 -4.92 5.78 -14.34
CA ALA A 202 -3.54 6.24 -14.22
C ALA A 202 -3.11 6.39 -12.75
N PHE A 203 -3.98 6.91 -11.87
CA PHE A 203 -3.73 6.93 -10.43
C PHE A 203 -3.50 5.53 -9.85
N LEU A 204 -4.29 4.53 -10.26
CA LEU A 204 -4.14 3.17 -9.76
C LEU A 204 -2.88 2.48 -10.30
N LEU A 205 -2.45 2.81 -11.52
CA LEU A 205 -1.16 2.36 -12.08
C LEU A 205 -0.01 3.00 -11.30
N GLU A 206 -0.06 4.32 -11.08
CA GLU A 206 0.96 5.02 -10.30
C GLU A 206 1.09 4.46 -8.88
N LEU A 207 -0.04 4.22 -8.21
CA LEU A 207 -0.04 3.60 -6.88
C LEU A 207 0.56 2.19 -6.91
N GLU A 208 0.27 1.41 -7.95
CA GLU A 208 0.85 0.08 -8.13
C GLU A 208 2.37 0.15 -8.25
N ASP A 209 2.88 1.04 -9.09
CA ASP A 209 4.31 1.20 -9.34
C ASP A 209 5.02 1.73 -8.09
N LYS A 210 4.50 2.78 -7.44
CA LYS A 210 5.04 3.28 -6.17
C LYS A 210 5.10 2.21 -5.07
N ILE A 211 4.10 1.31 -4.97
CA ILE A 211 4.14 0.17 -4.03
C ILE A 211 5.23 -0.84 -4.42
N LYS A 212 5.39 -1.12 -5.72
CA LYS A 212 6.39 -2.06 -6.24
C LYS A 212 7.80 -1.57 -6.00
N ASP A 213 8.06 -0.30 -6.29
CA ASP A 213 9.38 0.34 -6.12
C ASP A 213 9.82 0.34 -4.66
N ASN A 214 8.85 0.43 -3.75
CA ASN A 214 9.10 0.48 -2.31
C ASN A 214 8.91 -0.87 -1.59
N ARG A 215 8.85 -2.01 -2.30
CA ARG A 215 8.71 -3.35 -1.69
C ARG A 215 9.75 -3.70 -0.62
N GLN A 216 10.92 -3.08 -0.69
CA GLN A 216 12.00 -3.29 0.28
C GLN A 216 11.81 -2.47 1.57
N ARG A 217 11.07 -1.37 1.50
CA ARG A 217 10.85 -0.45 2.60
C ARG A 217 9.50 -0.74 3.27
N THR A 218 9.37 -0.40 4.54
CA THR A 218 8.06 -0.28 5.18
C THR A 218 7.34 0.88 4.49
N THR A 219 6.20 0.58 3.87
CA THR A 219 5.42 1.56 3.10
C THR A 219 4.21 1.99 3.90
N ILE A 220 4.17 3.24 4.32
CA ILE A 220 3.02 3.83 5.00
C ILE A 220 2.15 4.50 3.95
N ILE A 221 0.98 3.92 3.66
CA ILE A 221 0.00 4.60 2.81
C ILE A 221 -0.84 5.50 3.73
N ALA A 222 -0.66 6.81 3.62
CA ALA A 222 -1.36 7.83 4.40
C ALA A 222 -2.51 8.40 3.58
N MET A 223 -3.75 8.21 4.05
CA MET A 223 -4.95 8.60 3.31
C MET A 223 -6.09 8.96 4.26
N HIS A 224 -6.94 9.92 3.91
CA HIS A 224 -8.05 10.28 4.82
C HIS A 224 -9.08 9.14 4.98
N HIS A 225 -9.54 8.58 3.86
CA HIS A 225 -10.62 7.59 3.82
C HIS A 225 -10.13 6.16 4.14
N PRO A 226 -10.62 5.49 5.18
CA PRO A 226 -10.19 4.13 5.57
C PRO A 226 -10.66 3.03 4.60
N MET A 227 -9.82 2.05 4.27
CA MET A 227 -10.24 0.87 3.50
C MET A 227 -11.08 -0.10 4.33
N PHE A 228 -10.85 -0.15 5.64
CA PHE A 228 -11.68 -0.90 6.59
C PHE A 228 -12.24 0.04 7.68
N SER A 229 -13.53 -0.03 8.00
CA SER A 229 -14.09 0.68 9.14
C SER A 229 -15.28 -0.06 9.74
N TYR A 230 -15.32 -0.11 11.07
CA TYR A 230 -16.44 -0.62 11.86
C TYR A 230 -17.18 0.47 12.64
N GLY A 231 -17.14 1.72 12.15
CA GLY A 231 -17.97 2.82 12.63
C GLY A 231 -19.12 3.21 11.69
N PRO A 232 -19.77 4.37 11.93
CA PRO A 232 -20.86 4.88 11.11
C PRO A 232 -20.62 4.93 9.60
N HIS A 233 -19.44 5.38 9.15
CA HIS A 233 -19.10 5.41 7.71
C HIS A 233 -18.89 3.99 7.14
N GLY A 234 -18.55 3.03 8.02
CA GLY A 234 -18.60 1.60 7.76
C GLY A 234 -19.97 0.93 7.92
N GLY A 235 -21.04 1.71 8.14
CA GLY A 235 -22.40 1.22 8.28
C GLY A 235 -22.73 0.60 9.65
N GLN A 236 -21.94 0.89 10.68
CA GLN A 236 -22.20 0.45 12.06
C GLN A 236 -22.82 1.58 12.89
N TYR A 237 -24.03 1.36 13.40
CA TYR A 237 -24.80 2.39 14.09
C TYR A 237 -25.13 1.99 15.53
N THR A 238 -25.27 2.99 16.39
CA THR A 238 -25.80 2.83 17.76
C THR A 238 -27.31 2.64 17.72
N PHE A 239 -27.86 2.05 18.79
CA PHE A 239 -29.31 2.01 18.98
C PHE A 239 -29.95 3.41 18.93
N LYS A 240 -29.28 4.42 19.51
CA LYS A 240 -29.75 5.82 19.48
C LYS A 240 -29.87 6.34 18.05
N GLN A 241 -28.93 6.03 17.15
CA GLN A 241 -28.99 6.47 15.75
C GLN A 241 -30.11 5.80 14.95
N HIS A 242 -30.59 4.62 15.35
CA HIS A 242 -31.79 4.01 14.76
C HIS A 242 -33.07 4.72 15.20
N LEU A 243 -33.09 5.31 16.39
CA LEU A 243 -34.22 6.07 16.91
C LEU A 243 -34.20 7.54 16.52
N TYR A 244 -33.00 8.14 16.41
CA TYR A 244 -32.80 9.57 16.20
C TYR A 244 -31.84 9.78 15.01
N PRO A 245 -32.35 9.90 13.78
CA PRO A 245 -31.53 10.36 12.66
C PRO A 245 -30.94 11.75 12.95
N LYS A 246 -29.82 12.12 12.31
CA LYS A 246 -29.01 13.33 12.59
C LYS A 246 -29.75 14.68 12.54
N SER A 247 -31.05 14.73 12.22
CA SER A 247 -31.84 15.94 12.01
C SER A 247 -32.43 16.60 13.27
N GLY A 248 -32.16 16.11 14.49
CA GLY A 248 -32.69 16.71 15.72
C GLY A 248 -34.22 16.60 15.89
N ILE A 249 -34.89 15.94 14.95
CA ILE A 249 -36.29 15.56 15.01
C ILE A 249 -36.39 14.41 16.02
N GLY A 250 -37.47 14.35 16.82
CA GLY A 250 -37.66 13.39 17.92
C GLY A 250 -37.56 11.89 17.53
N PRO A 251 -37.94 10.95 18.42
CA PRO A 251 -37.75 9.52 18.14
C PRO A 251 -38.58 9.08 16.93
N LEU A 252 -37.90 8.72 15.84
CA LEU A 252 -38.46 8.23 14.59
C LEU A 252 -37.87 6.84 14.26
N PRO A 253 -38.20 5.78 15.03
CA PRO A 253 -37.57 4.46 14.91
C PRO A 253 -37.61 3.85 13.50
N ILE A 254 -38.72 4.04 12.77
CA ILE A 254 -38.90 3.49 11.43
C ILE A 254 -38.06 4.28 10.41
N LEU A 255 -38.11 5.62 10.45
CA LEU A 255 -37.37 6.47 9.51
C LEU A 255 -35.86 6.45 9.79
N GLY A 256 -35.44 6.50 11.05
CA GLY A 256 -34.02 6.40 11.42
C GLY A 256 -33.43 5.06 11.02
N THR A 257 -34.14 3.96 11.26
CA THR A 257 -33.73 2.63 10.76
C THR A 257 -33.71 2.58 9.24
N PHE A 258 -34.72 3.12 8.55
CA PHE A 258 -34.74 3.17 7.09
C PHE A 258 -33.56 3.96 6.50
N VAL A 259 -33.24 5.13 7.05
CA VAL A 259 -32.09 5.95 6.61
C VAL A 259 -30.76 5.22 6.84
N ASN A 260 -30.57 4.58 8.00
CA ASN A 260 -29.35 3.83 8.29
C ASN A 260 -29.23 2.58 7.42
N VAL A 261 -30.35 1.89 7.14
CA VAL A 261 -30.39 0.78 6.18
C VAL A 261 -30.05 1.29 4.78
N LEU A 262 -30.64 2.40 4.33
CA LEU A 262 -30.37 2.98 3.02
C LEU A 262 -28.91 3.38 2.86
N ARG A 263 -28.30 4.04 3.85
CA ARG A 263 -26.86 4.33 3.82
C ARG A 263 -26.02 3.06 3.76
N ARG A 264 -26.35 2.06 4.59
CA ARG A 264 -25.66 0.77 4.65
C ARG A 264 -25.84 -0.09 3.39
N THR A 265 -26.94 0.02 2.64
CA THR A 265 -27.21 -0.86 1.49
C THR A 265 -27.04 -0.16 0.14
N ALA A 266 -27.41 1.11 0.04
CA ALA A 266 -27.38 1.88 -1.20
C ALA A 266 -26.13 2.74 -1.37
N GLY A 267 -25.33 2.95 -0.31
CA GLY A 267 -24.10 3.77 -0.40
C GLY A 267 -24.37 5.19 -0.86
N ALA A 268 -25.48 5.79 -0.39
CA ALA A 268 -25.99 7.06 -0.87
C ALA A 268 -25.05 8.25 -0.63
N SER A 269 -24.21 8.18 0.41
CA SER A 269 -23.12 9.13 0.63
C SER A 269 -21.87 8.63 -0.08
N ILE A 270 -21.11 9.54 -0.70
CA ILE A 270 -19.80 9.20 -1.27
C ILE A 270 -18.77 8.85 -0.20
N GLU A 271 -18.98 9.42 0.99
CA GLU A 271 -18.21 9.24 2.22
C GLU A 271 -18.44 7.89 2.94
N ASP A 272 -19.37 7.06 2.45
CA ASP A 272 -19.71 5.77 3.08
C ASP A 272 -19.08 4.60 2.31
N LEU A 273 -18.55 3.60 3.03
CA LEU A 273 -17.85 2.45 2.45
C LEU A 273 -18.68 1.65 1.44
N GLN A 274 -20.00 1.80 1.43
CA GLN A 274 -20.89 1.09 0.51
C GLN A 274 -21.12 1.83 -0.80
N ASN A 275 -20.64 3.07 -0.93
CA ASN A 275 -20.70 3.83 -2.17
C ASN A 275 -19.99 3.10 -3.32
N LYS A 276 -20.50 3.20 -4.55
CA LYS A 276 -19.90 2.54 -5.71
C LYS A 276 -18.44 2.94 -5.94
N ARG A 277 -18.13 4.24 -5.87
CA ARG A 277 -16.77 4.76 -6.12
C ARG A 277 -15.82 4.45 -4.98
N TYR A 278 -16.28 4.59 -3.74
CA TYR A 278 -15.48 4.23 -2.58
C TYR A 278 -15.21 2.72 -2.51
N ARG A 279 -16.21 1.87 -2.82
CA ARG A 279 -15.97 0.43 -2.94
C ARG A 279 -14.93 0.09 -3.99
N ASP A 280 -14.92 0.82 -5.10
CA ASP A 280 -13.98 0.62 -6.18
C ASP A 280 -12.55 1.01 -5.75
N LEU A 281 -12.37 2.22 -5.21
CA LEU A 281 -11.12 2.66 -4.59
C LEU A 281 -10.63 1.64 -3.57
N ARG A 282 -11.49 1.28 -2.61
CA ARG A 282 -11.19 0.32 -1.55
C ARG A 282 -10.66 -0.98 -2.10
N LYS A 283 -11.42 -1.59 -3.00
CA LYS A 283 -11.08 -2.91 -3.55
C LYS A 283 -9.77 -2.87 -4.35
N ARG A 284 -9.53 -1.80 -5.11
CA ARG A 284 -8.31 -1.63 -5.88
C ARG A 284 -7.11 -1.38 -4.97
N VAL A 285 -7.16 -0.40 -4.06
CA VAL A 285 -6.08 -0.10 -3.10
C VAL A 285 -5.72 -1.34 -2.28
N LEU A 286 -6.70 -2.06 -1.74
CA LEU A 286 -6.44 -3.29 -0.97
C LEU A 286 -5.76 -4.38 -1.80
N THR A 287 -6.14 -4.51 -3.07
CA THR A 287 -5.51 -5.47 -3.99
C THR A 287 -4.08 -5.05 -4.30
N LEU A 288 -3.85 -3.77 -4.58
CA LEU A 288 -2.52 -3.23 -4.89
C LEU A 288 -1.58 -3.31 -3.68
N ALA A 289 -2.08 -3.07 -2.46
CA ALA A 289 -1.32 -3.21 -1.22
C ALA A 289 -0.71 -4.61 -1.06
N GLN A 290 -1.30 -5.66 -1.66
CA GLN A 290 -0.77 -7.03 -1.59
C GLN A 290 0.52 -7.23 -2.38
N TYR A 291 0.89 -6.32 -3.28
CA TYR A 291 2.17 -6.42 -3.99
C TYR A 291 3.38 -6.27 -3.07
N SER A 292 3.18 -5.87 -1.81
CA SER A 292 4.20 -5.84 -0.78
C SER A 292 3.62 -6.27 0.56
N ASN A 293 4.27 -7.19 1.26
CA ASN A 293 3.91 -7.57 2.62
C ASN A 293 4.34 -6.52 3.67
N LYS A 294 4.88 -5.38 3.24
CA LYS A 294 5.36 -4.28 4.10
C LYS A 294 4.47 -3.03 4.05
N VAL A 295 3.29 -3.12 3.45
CA VAL A 295 2.33 -2.01 3.39
C VAL A 295 1.53 -1.92 4.69
N ILE A 296 1.46 -0.71 5.24
CA ILE A 296 0.61 -0.36 6.38
C ILE A 296 -0.29 0.79 5.95
N LEU A 297 -1.61 0.62 6.07
CA LEU A 297 -2.58 1.65 5.76
C LEU A 297 -2.82 2.53 6.99
N THR A 298 -2.86 3.86 6.84
CA THR A 298 -3.17 4.81 7.91
C THR A 298 -4.26 5.77 7.46
N SER A 299 -5.23 6.07 8.34
CA SER A 299 -6.40 6.87 7.97
C SER A 299 -7.13 7.59 9.08
N GLY A 300 -7.91 8.61 8.72
CA GLY A 300 -8.82 9.37 9.58
C GLY A 300 -10.29 9.00 9.29
N HIS A 301 -11.11 10.02 9.01
CA HIS A 301 -12.51 10.03 8.53
C HIS A 301 -13.55 9.43 9.47
N GLU A 302 -13.30 8.19 9.91
CA GLU A 302 -14.11 7.58 10.93
C GLU A 302 -13.72 8.17 12.28
N HIS A 303 -14.71 8.73 12.99
CA HIS A 303 -14.52 9.40 14.30
C HIS A 303 -14.22 8.44 15.46
N THR A 304 -13.35 7.46 15.23
CA THR A 304 -12.99 6.37 16.14
C THR A 304 -11.49 6.09 16.03
N LEU A 305 -10.95 5.32 16.99
CA LEU A 305 -9.61 4.74 16.87
C LEU A 305 -9.79 3.23 16.65
N GLN A 306 -9.20 2.67 15.60
CA GLN A 306 -9.34 1.24 15.27
C GLN A 306 -8.05 0.65 14.70
N TYR A 307 -7.64 -0.51 15.20
CA TYR A 307 -6.64 -1.36 14.54
C TYR A 307 -7.34 -2.55 13.89
N ILE A 308 -7.17 -2.71 12.59
CA ILE A 308 -7.85 -3.72 11.78
C ILE A 308 -6.81 -4.45 10.93
N VAL A 309 -6.87 -5.76 10.90
CA VAL A 309 -6.03 -6.59 10.03
C VAL A 309 -6.94 -7.49 9.21
N GLU A 310 -7.08 -7.19 7.92
CA GLU A 310 -7.93 -7.94 6.98
C GLU A 310 -7.20 -8.07 5.65
N GLU A 311 -7.42 -9.21 4.96
CA GLU A 311 -6.77 -9.48 3.67
C GLU A 311 -5.24 -9.32 3.76
N ASN A 312 -4.62 -9.76 4.87
CA ASN A 312 -3.18 -9.59 5.17
C ASN A 312 -2.67 -8.14 5.20
N THR A 313 -3.55 -7.14 5.22
CA THR A 313 -3.18 -5.73 5.29
C THR A 313 -3.55 -5.12 6.64
N PRO A 314 -2.57 -4.62 7.40
CA PRO A 314 -2.85 -3.86 8.61
C PRO A 314 -3.31 -2.45 8.27
N GLN A 315 -4.38 -1.99 8.95
CA GLN A 315 -4.87 -0.62 8.88
C GLN A 315 -5.00 0.01 10.28
N ILE A 316 -4.47 1.22 10.39
CA ILE A 316 -4.52 2.09 11.56
C ILE A 316 -5.50 3.23 11.27
N VAL A 317 -6.64 3.23 11.96
CA VAL A 317 -7.62 4.32 11.89
C VAL A 317 -7.46 5.21 13.12
N SER A 318 -7.13 6.48 12.90
CA SER A 318 -6.84 7.49 13.93
C SER A 318 -7.67 8.77 13.77
N GLY A 319 -8.94 8.66 13.37
CA GLY A 319 -9.82 9.81 13.06
C GLY A 319 -10.54 10.44 14.26
N SER A 320 -9.99 10.34 15.48
CA SER A 320 -10.64 10.85 16.71
C SER A 320 -9.94 12.07 17.32
N GLY A 321 -9.32 12.91 16.50
CA GLY A 321 -8.62 14.12 16.94
C GLY A 321 -9.55 15.15 17.59
N ALA A 322 -10.77 15.34 17.06
CA ALA A 322 -11.72 16.31 17.63
C ALA A 322 -13.13 15.75 17.89
N LYS A 323 -13.54 14.68 17.21
CA LYS A 323 -14.88 14.09 17.32
C LYS A 323 -14.85 12.70 17.96
N ILE A 324 -16.03 12.19 18.29
CA ILE A 324 -16.22 10.84 18.80
C ILE A 324 -17.28 10.11 17.97
N GLY A 325 -17.11 8.81 17.87
CA GLY A 325 -17.91 7.92 17.04
C GLY A 325 -18.14 6.60 17.74
N ALA A 326 -19.19 5.90 17.33
CA ALA A 326 -19.44 4.55 17.82
C ALA A 326 -18.71 3.55 16.93
N THR A 327 -18.27 2.43 17.51
CA THR A 327 -17.57 1.39 16.76
C THR A 327 -17.93 0.00 17.27
N ARG A 328 -17.59 -1.03 16.51
CA ARG A 328 -17.74 -2.44 16.87
C ARG A 328 -16.45 -3.20 16.62
N LEU A 329 -16.25 -4.25 17.41
CA LEU A 329 -15.23 -5.25 17.15
C LEU A 329 -15.87 -6.32 16.26
N LEU A 330 -15.47 -6.38 15.00
CA LEU A 330 -15.99 -7.28 13.98
C LEU A 330 -14.87 -7.69 13.02
N ASN A 331 -15.01 -8.89 12.44
CA ASN A 331 -14.10 -9.43 11.43
C ASN A 331 -12.62 -9.32 11.88
N GLY A 332 -11.77 -8.61 11.14
CA GLY A 332 -10.35 -8.45 11.46
C GLY A 332 -10.03 -7.33 12.45
N SER A 333 -11.02 -6.65 13.03
CA SER A 333 -10.79 -5.61 14.03
C SER A 333 -10.16 -6.20 15.30
N GLN A 334 -8.93 -5.78 15.61
CA GLN A 334 -8.18 -6.21 16.79
C GLN A 334 -8.43 -5.29 17.99
N PHE A 335 -8.71 -4.02 17.71
CA PHE A 335 -8.97 -2.98 18.70
C PHE A 335 -9.92 -1.93 18.12
N SER A 336 -10.83 -1.42 18.96
CA SER A 336 -11.66 -0.27 18.59
C SER A 336 -12.11 0.54 19.80
N THR A 337 -12.13 1.87 19.67
CA THR A 337 -12.72 2.78 20.67
C THR A 337 -13.34 4.02 20.05
N GLY A 338 -14.33 4.58 20.73
CA GLY A 338 -14.95 5.87 20.38
C GLY A 338 -14.37 7.06 21.16
N ARG A 339 -13.26 6.87 21.88
CA ARG A 339 -12.62 7.93 22.66
C ARG A 339 -11.77 8.83 21.75
N ARG A 340 -11.69 10.12 22.10
CA ARG A 340 -10.74 11.05 21.46
C ARG A 340 -9.31 10.67 21.77
N GLY A 341 -8.44 10.76 20.79
CA GLY A 341 -7.05 10.33 20.92
C GLY A 341 -6.33 10.26 19.59
N TYR A 342 -5.23 9.51 19.57
CA TYR A 342 -4.33 9.38 18.43
C TYR A 342 -3.60 8.02 18.48
N ALA A 343 -2.83 7.71 17.44
CA ALA A 343 -2.03 6.50 17.36
C ALA A 343 -0.54 6.83 17.14
N THR A 344 0.35 5.92 17.54
CA THR A 344 1.76 5.95 17.18
C THR A 344 2.14 4.67 16.48
N LEU A 345 2.96 4.74 15.43
CA LEU A 345 3.54 3.59 14.76
C LEU A 345 5.07 3.69 14.83
N GLU A 346 5.68 2.75 15.54
CA GLU A 346 7.13 2.59 15.59
C GLU A 346 7.55 1.59 14.50
N VAL A 347 8.51 1.97 13.66
CA VAL A 347 9.18 1.06 12.72
C VAL A 347 10.60 0.84 13.23
N TYR A 348 11.00 -0.43 13.35
CA TYR A 348 12.31 -0.82 13.87
C TYR A 348 13.30 -1.07 12.73
N THR A 349 14.59 -1.05 13.06
CA THR A 349 15.68 -1.29 12.08
C THR A 349 15.68 -2.70 11.49
N ASP A 350 15.01 -3.66 12.14
CA ASP A 350 14.81 -5.03 11.65
C ASP A 350 13.59 -5.19 10.70
N GLY A 351 12.92 -4.08 10.34
CA GLY A 351 11.73 -4.05 9.48
C GLY A 351 10.41 -4.35 10.19
N SER A 352 10.46 -4.87 11.42
CA SER A 352 9.25 -5.05 12.21
C SER A 352 8.68 -3.71 12.67
N SER A 353 7.41 -3.70 13.06
CA SER A 353 6.74 -2.47 13.51
C SER A 353 5.72 -2.72 14.59
N ARG A 354 5.35 -1.66 15.32
CA ARG A 354 4.41 -1.72 16.43
C ARG A 354 3.52 -0.49 16.45
N VAL A 355 2.22 -0.69 16.59
CA VAL A 355 1.24 0.37 16.81
C VAL A 355 0.90 0.50 18.28
N ARG A 356 0.70 1.73 18.75
CA ARG A 356 0.04 2.03 20.03
C ARG A 356 -1.07 3.04 19.85
N TYR A 357 -2.09 2.96 20.70
CA TYR A 357 -3.17 3.94 20.76
C TYR A 357 -3.24 4.60 22.11
N TYR A 358 -3.51 5.90 22.07
CA TYR A 358 -3.64 6.75 23.25
C TYR A 358 -4.95 7.52 23.18
N ALA A 359 -5.54 7.82 24.33
CA ALA A 359 -6.73 8.64 24.41
C ALA A 359 -6.65 9.67 25.53
N VAL A 360 -7.53 10.68 25.44
CA VAL A 360 -7.72 11.67 26.49
C VAL A 360 -8.22 10.98 27.76
N GLY A 361 -7.43 11.05 28.82
CA GLY A 361 -7.71 10.44 30.12
C GLY A 361 -8.95 10.99 30.81
N LEU A 362 -9.58 10.17 31.65
CA LEU A 362 -10.82 10.52 32.36
C LEU A 362 -10.61 11.62 33.41
N GLU A 363 -9.42 11.69 34.01
CA GLU A 363 -9.06 12.65 35.07
C GLU A 363 -8.05 13.70 34.62
N SER A 364 -7.94 13.93 33.29
CA SER A 364 -6.86 14.65 32.59
C SER A 364 -5.60 13.82 32.34
N GLY A 365 -4.84 14.19 31.31
CA GLY A 365 -3.66 13.45 30.86
C GLY A 365 -3.98 12.44 29.74
N GLU A 366 -3.04 11.54 29.52
CA GLU A 366 -3.02 10.59 28.42
C GLU A 366 -3.18 9.16 28.94
N ASP A 367 -4.18 8.44 28.44
CA ASP A 367 -4.37 7.02 28.70
C ASP A 367 -3.77 6.20 27.57
N PHE A 368 -2.88 5.26 27.89
CA PHE A 368 -2.55 4.17 26.99
C PHE A 368 -3.76 3.23 26.84
N LEU A 369 -4.08 2.82 25.61
CA LEU A 369 -5.21 1.95 25.33
C LEU A 369 -4.81 0.59 24.79
N PHE A 370 -3.90 0.53 23.83
CA PHE A 370 -3.64 -0.67 23.04
C PHE A 370 -2.22 -0.67 22.47
N SER A 371 -1.61 -1.85 22.35
CA SER A 371 -0.37 -2.08 21.61
C SER A 371 -0.45 -3.39 20.83
N SER A 372 0.08 -3.42 19.60
CA SER A 372 0.23 -4.66 18.83
C SER A 372 1.37 -4.56 17.82
N GLN A 373 2.03 -5.69 17.55
CA GLN A 373 2.94 -5.80 16.43
C GLN A 373 2.14 -5.64 15.12
N VAL A 374 2.69 -4.86 14.19
CA VAL A 374 2.07 -4.60 12.88
C VAL A 374 2.73 -5.44 11.81
N LEU A 375 4.03 -5.26 11.60
CA LEU A 375 4.84 -6.10 10.70
C LEU A 375 5.82 -6.97 11.50
N ALA A 376 6.07 -8.17 10.98
CA ALA A 376 7.14 -9.06 11.44
C ALA A 376 8.52 -8.54 10.99
N PRO A 377 9.63 -8.99 11.61
CA PRO A 377 10.97 -8.67 11.12
C PRO A 377 11.18 -9.17 9.68
N ASP A 378 12.01 -8.45 8.91
CA ASP A 378 12.29 -8.74 7.50
C ASP A 378 12.92 -10.11 7.27
N ARG A 379 13.73 -10.54 8.24
CA ARG A 379 14.43 -11.83 8.20
C ARG A 379 14.06 -12.65 9.42
N SER A 380 13.78 -13.92 9.19
CA SER A 380 13.65 -14.92 10.26
C SER A 380 14.93 -15.74 10.38
N VAL A 381 15.14 -16.35 11.54
CA VAL A 381 16.20 -17.33 11.69
C VAL A 381 15.73 -18.62 11.02
N ASN A 382 16.42 -19.01 9.94
CA ASN A 382 16.24 -20.34 9.36
C ASN A 382 17.14 -21.34 10.10
N GLU A 383 16.53 -22.29 10.81
CA GLU A 383 17.24 -23.35 11.55
C GLU A 383 17.46 -24.63 10.72
N ASP A 384 16.95 -24.67 9.49
CA ASP A 384 17.11 -25.83 8.62
C ASP A 384 18.57 -26.03 8.20
N THR A 385 18.93 -27.29 7.97
CA THR A 385 20.25 -27.66 7.45
C THR A 385 20.13 -28.07 5.98
N TYR A 386 20.99 -27.52 5.14
CA TYR A 386 20.99 -27.78 3.70
C TYR A 386 22.33 -28.39 3.25
N PRO A 387 22.34 -29.24 2.20
CA PRO A 387 23.59 -29.75 1.64
C PRO A 387 24.49 -28.62 1.13
N GLU A 388 25.81 -28.80 1.22
CA GLU A 388 26.79 -27.83 0.67
C GLU A 388 27.39 -28.28 -0.67
N LYS A 389 27.20 -29.56 -1.02
CA LYS A 389 27.76 -30.16 -2.23
C LYS A 389 26.66 -30.70 -3.11
N PHE A 390 26.69 -30.30 -4.37
CA PHE A 390 25.72 -30.67 -5.37
C PHE A 390 26.41 -31.21 -6.62
N PRO A 391 25.75 -32.07 -7.42
CA PRO A 391 26.28 -32.48 -8.71
C PRO A 391 26.47 -31.25 -9.62
N PRO A 392 27.47 -31.24 -10.53
CA PRO A 392 27.76 -30.07 -11.37
C PRO A 392 26.62 -29.69 -12.33
N THR A 393 25.75 -30.66 -12.64
CA THR A 393 24.54 -30.46 -13.44
C THR A 393 23.39 -31.23 -12.83
N MET A 394 22.17 -30.73 -13.01
CA MET A 394 20.94 -31.40 -12.60
C MET A 394 19.96 -31.45 -13.77
N GLU A 395 19.22 -32.55 -13.90
CA GLU A 395 18.05 -32.61 -14.77
C GLU A 395 16.82 -32.14 -13.99
N ALA A 396 16.12 -31.15 -14.54
CA ALA A 396 14.88 -30.63 -13.95
C ALA A 396 13.85 -30.32 -15.05
N THR A 397 12.59 -30.22 -14.65
CA THR A 397 11.46 -29.81 -15.51
C THR A 397 10.82 -28.56 -14.91
N VAL A 398 10.16 -27.75 -15.73
CA VAL A 398 9.41 -26.59 -15.22
C VAL A 398 8.10 -27.06 -14.61
N TYR A 399 7.39 -27.93 -15.33
CA TYR A 399 6.14 -28.59 -14.92
C TYR A 399 6.33 -30.10 -14.91
N THR A 400 5.60 -30.77 -14.02
CA THR A 400 5.52 -32.23 -13.96
C THR A 400 4.76 -32.82 -15.15
N ASP A 401 4.93 -34.12 -15.39
CA ASP A 401 4.23 -34.84 -16.45
C ASP A 401 2.69 -34.77 -16.28
N GLU A 402 2.20 -34.78 -15.04
CA GLU A 402 0.77 -34.67 -14.73
C GLU A 402 0.21 -33.29 -15.09
N GLU A 403 0.95 -32.22 -14.81
CA GLU A 403 0.53 -30.85 -15.13
C GLU A 403 0.40 -30.61 -16.63
N ILE A 404 1.25 -31.24 -17.44
CA ILE A 404 1.26 -31.09 -18.90
C ILE A 404 0.35 -32.10 -19.62
N ASP A 405 -0.11 -33.14 -18.94
CA ASP A 405 -1.02 -34.11 -19.54
C ASP A 405 -2.43 -33.52 -19.66
N LYS A 406 -2.92 -33.48 -20.89
CA LYS A 406 -4.24 -32.94 -21.23
C LYS A 406 -4.92 -33.84 -22.25
N SER A 407 -6.22 -34.02 -22.08
CA SER A 407 -7.04 -34.85 -22.96
C SER A 407 -7.04 -34.33 -24.40
N GLY A 408 -7.29 -35.23 -25.36
CA GLY A 408 -7.37 -34.84 -26.78
C GLY A 408 -8.46 -33.80 -27.06
N PHE A 409 -9.58 -33.86 -26.33
CA PHE A 409 -10.64 -32.85 -26.42
C PHE A 409 -10.17 -31.48 -25.92
N PHE A 410 -9.40 -31.44 -24.83
CA PHE A 410 -8.84 -30.20 -24.32
C PHE A 410 -7.85 -29.58 -25.31
N LYS A 411 -6.95 -30.39 -25.90
CA LYS A 411 -6.01 -29.93 -26.93
C LYS A 411 -6.71 -29.46 -28.20
N LEU A 412 -7.83 -30.10 -28.59
CA LEU A 412 -8.64 -29.67 -29.73
C LEU A 412 -9.23 -28.27 -29.52
N LEU A 413 -9.72 -27.95 -28.31
CA LEU A 413 -10.33 -26.65 -27.99
C LEU A 413 -9.30 -25.57 -27.64
N TRP A 414 -8.25 -25.93 -26.92
CA TRP A 414 -7.30 -24.99 -26.30
C TRP A 414 -5.92 -24.94 -26.98
N GLY A 415 -5.72 -25.78 -28.01
CA GLY A 415 -4.48 -25.94 -28.76
C GLY A 415 -3.43 -26.77 -28.03
N ASP A 416 -2.38 -27.18 -28.74
CA ASP A 416 -1.26 -27.97 -28.19
C ASP A 416 -0.32 -27.17 -27.27
N ARG A 417 -0.22 -25.85 -27.50
CA ARG A 417 0.62 -24.91 -26.73
C ARG A 417 2.08 -25.39 -26.63
N TYR A 418 2.88 -24.78 -25.75
CA TYR A 418 4.26 -25.18 -25.49
C TYR A 418 4.42 -26.18 -24.33
N ARG A 419 3.34 -26.87 -23.90
CA ARG A 419 3.34 -27.83 -22.77
C ARG A 419 4.49 -28.82 -22.80
N LYS A 420 4.78 -29.37 -23.99
CA LYS A 420 5.90 -30.29 -24.20
C LYS A 420 7.21 -29.72 -23.66
N TYR A 421 7.48 -28.44 -23.88
CA TYR A 421 8.72 -27.79 -23.47
C TYR A 421 8.76 -27.51 -21.97
N TYR A 422 7.61 -27.29 -21.32
CA TYR A 422 7.52 -27.15 -19.86
C TYR A 422 7.81 -28.46 -19.12
N GLY A 423 7.39 -29.61 -19.67
CA GLY A 423 7.67 -30.94 -19.10
C GLY A 423 8.94 -31.61 -19.65
N THR A 424 9.69 -30.97 -20.55
CA THR A 424 10.95 -31.54 -21.04
C THR A 424 12.01 -31.45 -19.95
N LYS A 425 12.65 -32.58 -19.62
CA LYS A 425 13.81 -32.59 -18.73
C LYS A 425 14.97 -31.86 -19.38
N VAL A 426 15.43 -30.79 -18.75
CA VAL A 426 16.57 -30.00 -19.19
C VAL A 426 17.71 -30.20 -18.21
N THR A 427 18.89 -30.52 -18.73
CA THR A 427 20.13 -30.53 -17.97
C THR A 427 20.65 -29.11 -17.83
N ALA A 428 20.62 -28.57 -16.61
CA ALA A 428 21.13 -27.24 -16.30
C ALA A 428 22.35 -27.34 -15.36
N PRO A 429 23.30 -26.39 -15.44
CA PRO A 429 24.36 -26.29 -14.44
C PRO A 429 23.77 -26.02 -13.06
N THR A 430 24.25 -26.77 -12.07
CA THR A 430 23.86 -26.54 -10.67
C THR A 430 24.75 -25.47 -10.08
N VAL A 431 24.16 -24.47 -9.41
CA VAL A 431 24.94 -23.35 -8.87
C VAL A 431 24.77 -23.19 -7.37
N ASN A 432 25.89 -22.91 -6.71
CA ASN A 432 25.89 -22.38 -5.36
C ASN A 432 26.05 -20.84 -5.45
N LEU A 433 25.15 -20.11 -4.81
CA LEU A 433 25.11 -18.66 -4.86
C LEU A 433 26.36 -18.03 -4.25
N ASP A 434 26.97 -18.68 -3.25
CA ASP A 434 28.18 -18.19 -2.59
C ASP A 434 29.45 -18.19 -3.48
N THR A 435 29.39 -18.82 -4.65
CA THR A 435 30.54 -19.05 -5.54
C THR A 435 30.30 -18.53 -6.95
N ILE A 436 29.05 -18.56 -7.45
CA ILE A 436 28.72 -17.98 -8.76
C ILE A 436 29.10 -16.49 -8.80
N TYR A 437 29.72 -16.06 -9.90
CA TYR A 437 30.21 -14.68 -10.09
C TYR A 437 31.10 -14.13 -8.95
N GLY A 438 31.78 -15.00 -8.20
CA GLY A 438 32.63 -14.60 -7.07
C GLY A 438 31.88 -14.43 -5.75
N GLY A 439 30.60 -14.81 -5.71
CA GLY A 439 29.76 -14.91 -4.53
C GLY A 439 28.66 -13.85 -4.47
N LEU A 440 27.42 -14.33 -4.53
CA LEU A 440 26.20 -13.54 -4.46
C LEU A 440 25.50 -13.75 -3.12
N LYS A 441 24.91 -12.68 -2.60
CA LYS A 441 24.08 -12.73 -1.40
C LYS A 441 22.63 -12.35 -1.71
N PRO A 442 21.63 -13.11 -1.22
CA PRO A 442 20.24 -12.70 -1.27
C PRO A 442 20.01 -11.36 -0.57
N VAL A 443 19.27 -10.48 -1.24
CA VAL A 443 18.87 -9.17 -0.70
C VAL A 443 17.39 -9.21 -0.31
N HIS A 444 16.50 -9.39 -1.28
CA HIS A 444 15.05 -9.35 -1.09
C HIS A 444 14.31 -10.02 -2.26
N LYS A 445 13.04 -10.38 -2.03
CA LYS A 445 12.14 -10.93 -3.06
C LYS A 445 11.67 -9.81 -4.00
N GLY A 446 11.64 -10.09 -5.29
CA GLY A 446 11.00 -9.27 -6.31
C GLY A 446 10.01 -10.10 -7.13
N GLY A 447 9.67 -9.58 -8.31
CA GLY A 447 8.85 -10.29 -9.29
C GLY A 447 7.63 -9.47 -9.74
N GLY A 448 7.28 -9.57 -11.02
CA GLY A 448 6.06 -8.96 -11.57
C GLY A 448 4.82 -9.81 -11.31
N HIS A 449 3.81 -9.69 -12.16
CA HIS A 449 2.54 -10.41 -12.02
C HIS A 449 2.61 -11.90 -12.33
N GLN A 450 3.77 -12.44 -12.71
CA GLN A 450 3.86 -13.80 -13.27
C GLN A 450 4.88 -14.72 -12.63
N SER A 451 5.99 -14.21 -12.09
CA SER A 451 7.09 -15.03 -11.59
C SER A 451 7.70 -14.42 -10.34
N LYS A 452 8.01 -15.28 -9.36
CA LYS A 452 8.84 -14.89 -8.23
C LYS A 452 10.29 -14.70 -8.68
N SER A 453 10.94 -13.67 -8.15
CA SER A 453 12.37 -13.45 -8.35
C SER A 453 13.06 -13.09 -7.04
N LEU A 454 14.37 -13.30 -6.98
CA LEU A 454 15.20 -12.92 -5.84
C LEU A 454 16.27 -11.96 -6.35
N ARG A 455 16.40 -10.79 -5.71
CA ARG A 455 17.54 -9.91 -5.94
C ARG A 455 18.74 -10.42 -5.19
N LEU A 456 19.85 -10.48 -5.91
CA LEU A 456 21.13 -10.96 -5.44
C LEU A 456 22.15 -9.84 -5.61
N ARG A 457 23.07 -9.71 -4.65
CA ARG A 457 24.11 -8.68 -4.69
C ARG A 457 25.49 -9.30 -4.49
N HIS A 458 26.41 -8.92 -5.37
CA HIS A 458 27.83 -9.24 -5.23
C HIS A 458 28.50 -8.25 -4.28
N LYS A 459 29.62 -8.65 -3.65
CA LYS A 459 30.40 -7.79 -2.75
C LYS A 459 30.90 -6.47 -3.36
N SER A 460 30.96 -6.38 -4.70
CA SER A 460 31.36 -5.15 -5.40
C SER A 460 30.23 -4.15 -5.60
N GLY A 461 28.99 -4.48 -5.19
CA GLY A 461 27.80 -3.65 -5.41
C GLY A 461 26.92 -4.11 -6.59
N LYS A 462 27.48 -4.87 -7.54
CA LYS A 462 26.75 -5.40 -8.71
C LYS A 462 25.53 -6.22 -8.29
N GLU A 463 24.40 -5.93 -8.92
CA GLU A 463 23.13 -6.62 -8.66
C GLU A 463 22.77 -7.60 -9.77
N TYR A 464 22.14 -8.70 -9.37
CA TYR A 464 21.67 -9.76 -10.23
C TYR A 464 20.23 -10.11 -9.86
N VAL A 465 19.49 -10.66 -10.81
CA VAL A 465 18.13 -11.15 -10.61
C VAL A 465 18.13 -12.65 -10.85
N MET A 466 17.65 -13.42 -9.87
CA MET A 466 17.36 -14.85 -10.02
C MET A 466 15.84 -15.02 -10.16
N ARG A 467 15.36 -15.30 -11.36
CA ARG A 467 13.93 -15.42 -11.70
C ARG A 467 13.54 -16.87 -11.93
N ALA A 468 12.50 -17.35 -11.26
CA ALA A 468 12.00 -18.71 -11.47
C ALA A 468 11.44 -18.86 -12.89
N VAL A 469 11.78 -19.95 -13.58
CA VAL A 469 11.19 -20.27 -14.89
C VAL A 469 9.71 -20.67 -14.72
N ARG A 470 9.40 -21.34 -13.61
CA ARG A 470 8.04 -21.68 -13.21
C ARG A 470 7.26 -20.41 -12.86
N LYS A 471 6.11 -20.23 -13.51
CA LYS A 471 5.18 -19.12 -13.27
C LYS A 471 4.31 -19.38 -12.04
N VAL A 472 3.88 -18.29 -11.40
CA VAL A 472 2.95 -18.28 -10.26
C VAL A 472 1.60 -17.79 -10.77
N SER A 473 0.63 -18.70 -10.88
CA SER A 473 -0.72 -18.46 -11.40
C SER A 473 -1.53 -17.45 -10.59
N GLU A 474 -1.33 -17.45 -9.28
CA GLU A 474 -2.09 -16.71 -8.31
C GLU A 474 -1.80 -15.20 -8.44
N LEU A 475 -0.53 -14.84 -8.65
CA LEU A 475 -0.12 -13.45 -8.88
C LEU A 475 -0.83 -12.83 -10.09
N TYR A 476 -0.99 -13.60 -11.17
CA TYR A 476 -1.67 -13.12 -12.38
C TYR A 476 -3.18 -13.05 -12.23
N LEU A 477 -3.77 -14.02 -11.52
CA LEU A 477 -5.19 -13.96 -11.20
C LEU A 477 -5.53 -12.71 -10.41
N GLN A 478 -4.72 -12.40 -9.41
CA GLN A 478 -4.90 -11.21 -8.59
C GLN A 478 -4.75 -9.93 -9.41
N ALA A 479 -3.72 -9.85 -10.26
CA ALA A 479 -3.38 -8.66 -11.05
C ALA A 479 -4.34 -8.38 -12.23
N MET A 480 -4.82 -9.43 -12.91
CA MET A 480 -5.53 -9.26 -14.20
C MET A 480 -7.02 -9.60 -14.12
N VAL A 481 -7.39 -10.65 -13.38
CA VAL A 481 -8.76 -11.19 -13.40
C VAL A 481 -9.56 -10.70 -12.19
N PHE A 482 -8.93 -10.69 -11.01
CA PHE A 482 -9.56 -10.39 -9.73
C PHE A 482 -8.99 -9.14 -9.07
N GLN A 483 -8.82 -8.08 -9.86
CA GLN A 483 -8.32 -6.76 -9.42
C GLN A 483 -9.09 -6.13 -8.24
N LYS A 484 -10.26 -6.67 -7.89
CA LYS A 484 -11.17 -6.11 -6.89
C LYS A 484 -11.50 -7.06 -5.74
N GLN A 485 -10.79 -8.19 -5.65
CA GLN A 485 -10.97 -9.18 -4.60
C GLN A 485 -9.66 -9.93 -4.39
N TYR A 486 -9.18 -9.96 -3.15
CA TYR A 486 -8.08 -10.84 -2.78
C TYR A 486 -8.54 -12.30 -2.81
N ILE A 487 -7.85 -13.14 -3.57
CA ILE A 487 -8.21 -14.57 -3.73
C ILE A 487 -6.99 -15.51 -3.72
N MET A 488 -5.79 -15.01 -3.44
CA MET A 488 -4.56 -15.83 -3.50
C MET A 488 -4.67 -17.13 -2.69
N ASP A 489 -5.28 -17.08 -1.52
CA ASP A 489 -5.43 -18.25 -0.64
C ASP A 489 -6.58 -19.18 -1.08
N ASP A 490 -7.63 -18.63 -1.69
CA ASP A 490 -8.79 -19.40 -2.17
C ASP A 490 -8.50 -20.17 -3.47
N LEU A 491 -7.41 -19.83 -4.17
CA LEU A 491 -7.04 -20.38 -5.46
C LEU A 491 -6.08 -21.57 -5.40
N LYS A 492 -5.41 -21.78 -4.27
CA LYS A 492 -4.46 -22.88 -4.11
C LYS A 492 -5.16 -24.21 -4.33
N ASP A 493 -4.55 -25.06 -5.14
CA ASP A 493 -5.01 -26.40 -5.51
C ASP A 493 -6.40 -26.43 -6.18
N THR A 494 -6.70 -25.40 -6.99
CA THR A 494 -7.98 -25.31 -7.72
C THR A 494 -7.82 -25.57 -9.22
N TYR A 495 -8.91 -26.02 -9.88
CA TYR A 495 -8.95 -26.14 -11.34
C TYR A 495 -8.61 -24.82 -12.06
N LEU A 496 -8.98 -23.68 -11.48
CA LEU A 496 -8.69 -22.37 -12.08
C LEU A 496 -7.19 -22.06 -12.05
N GLN A 497 -6.49 -22.45 -10.98
CA GLN A 497 -5.02 -22.37 -10.89
C GLN A 497 -4.36 -23.26 -11.96
N GLU A 498 -4.77 -24.54 -12.05
CA GLU A 498 -4.26 -25.48 -13.06
C GLU A 498 -4.47 -24.97 -14.49
N PHE A 499 -5.67 -24.44 -14.77
CA PHE A 499 -6.00 -23.87 -16.07
C PHE A 499 -5.11 -22.67 -16.45
N LEU A 500 -4.62 -21.92 -15.47
CA LEU A 500 -3.77 -20.76 -15.74
C LEU A 500 -2.29 -21.08 -15.79
N LEU A 501 -1.83 -22.05 -15.01
CA LEU A 501 -0.54 -22.68 -15.28
C LEU A 501 -0.50 -23.20 -16.73
N ASP A 502 -1.61 -23.79 -17.19
CA ASP A 502 -1.77 -24.18 -18.59
C ASP A 502 -1.79 -22.98 -19.55
N PHE A 503 -2.47 -21.88 -19.21
CA PHE A 503 -2.46 -20.63 -19.99
C PHE A 503 -1.03 -20.11 -20.23
N TYR A 504 -0.15 -20.17 -19.22
CA TYR A 504 1.24 -19.75 -19.37
C TYR A 504 2.03 -20.56 -20.39
N THR A 505 1.62 -21.81 -20.64
CA THR A 505 2.20 -22.61 -21.73
C THR A 505 1.89 -22.06 -23.11
N GLY A 506 1.07 -21.01 -23.24
CA GLY A 506 0.91 -20.23 -24.46
C GLY A 506 2.19 -19.52 -24.90
N SER A 507 3.12 -19.25 -23.98
CA SER A 507 4.45 -18.72 -24.26
C SER A 507 5.52 -19.81 -24.11
N HIS A 508 6.67 -19.65 -24.77
CA HIS A 508 7.77 -20.62 -24.65
C HIS A 508 8.56 -20.39 -23.35
N PRO A 509 8.81 -21.41 -22.51
CA PRO A 509 9.37 -21.23 -21.16
C PRO A 509 10.80 -20.68 -21.17
N TYR A 510 11.55 -20.95 -22.24
CA TYR A 510 12.95 -20.55 -22.39
C TYR A 510 13.17 -19.44 -23.42
N ALA A 511 12.11 -18.75 -23.86
CA ALA A 511 12.22 -17.64 -24.81
C ALA A 511 13.25 -16.55 -24.38
N PRO A 512 13.33 -16.15 -23.10
CA PRO A 512 14.28 -15.12 -22.68
C PRO A 512 15.75 -15.45 -23.01
N LEU A 513 16.13 -16.74 -22.99
CA LEU A 513 17.50 -17.18 -23.31
C LEU A 513 17.92 -16.90 -24.75
N THR A 514 16.97 -16.60 -25.64
CA THR A 514 17.23 -16.31 -27.05
C THR A 514 17.33 -14.81 -27.35
N VAL A 515 16.90 -13.95 -26.42
CA VAL A 515 16.80 -12.50 -26.67
C VAL A 515 18.19 -11.88 -26.82
N GLY A 516 19.15 -12.20 -25.95
CA GLY A 516 20.51 -11.65 -26.02
C GLY A 516 21.18 -11.84 -27.39
N PRO A 517 21.31 -13.09 -27.90
CA PRO A 517 21.89 -13.32 -29.23
C PRO A 517 21.15 -12.64 -30.39
N LEU A 518 19.83 -12.46 -30.28
CA LEU A 518 19.05 -11.74 -31.28
C LEU A 518 19.30 -10.23 -31.21
N SER A 519 19.35 -9.67 -30.00
CA SER A 519 19.67 -8.26 -29.74
C SER A 519 21.09 -7.90 -30.21
N ASP A 520 22.07 -8.75 -29.92
CA ASP A 520 23.45 -8.62 -30.43
C ASP A 520 23.49 -8.51 -31.95
N ALA A 521 22.71 -9.35 -32.65
CA ALA A 521 22.68 -9.39 -34.11
C ALA A 521 22.17 -8.10 -34.76
N ILE A 522 21.45 -7.26 -34.01
CA ILE A 522 20.92 -5.97 -34.48
C ILE A 522 21.46 -4.79 -33.66
N GLY A 523 22.45 -5.01 -32.79
CA GLY A 523 23.09 -3.98 -31.97
C GLY A 523 22.12 -3.29 -31.01
N LEU A 524 21.34 -4.06 -30.25
CA LEU A 524 20.54 -3.57 -29.13
C LEU A 524 21.19 -3.95 -27.79
N TYR A 525 21.02 -3.09 -26.79
CA TYR A 525 21.43 -3.39 -25.41
C TYR A 525 20.49 -4.42 -24.77
N HIS A 526 21.04 -5.27 -23.91
CA HIS A 526 20.32 -6.36 -23.26
C HIS A 526 21.04 -6.90 -22.01
N THR A 527 20.27 -7.58 -21.16
CA THR A 527 20.78 -8.43 -20.07
C THR A 527 21.27 -9.78 -20.60
N ASN A 528 22.02 -10.54 -19.79
CA ASN A 528 22.59 -11.83 -20.21
C ASN A 528 21.95 -13.01 -19.46
N PRO A 529 20.76 -13.47 -19.85
CA PRO A 529 20.05 -14.52 -19.15
C PRO A 529 20.69 -15.89 -19.35
N VAL A 530 21.02 -16.55 -18.23
CA VAL A 530 21.56 -17.92 -18.21
C VAL A 530 20.70 -18.82 -17.33
N LEU A 531 20.41 -20.02 -17.82
CA LEU A 531 19.60 -21.03 -17.12
C LEU A 531 20.46 -21.84 -16.13
N TYR A 532 19.97 -21.95 -14.91
CA TYR A 532 20.59 -22.72 -13.83
C TYR A 532 19.58 -23.56 -13.08
N TYR A 533 20.06 -24.62 -12.44
CA TYR A 533 19.35 -25.27 -11.34
C TYR A 533 19.91 -24.74 -10.02
N VAL A 534 19.04 -24.20 -9.16
CA VAL A 534 19.45 -23.65 -7.87
C VAL A 534 18.84 -24.54 -6.79
N PRO A 535 19.62 -25.40 -6.12
CA PRO A 535 19.12 -26.22 -5.02
C PRO A 535 18.84 -25.35 -3.80
N LYS A 536 18.02 -25.85 -2.88
CA LYS A 536 18.01 -25.30 -1.52
C LYS A 536 19.40 -25.44 -0.91
N GLN A 537 19.88 -24.35 -0.33
CA GLN A 537 21.29 -24.20 0.04
C GLN A 537 21.47 -23.16 1.15
N PRO A 538 22.56 -23.24 1.95
CA PRO A 538 22.79 -22.29 3.03
C PRO A 538 22.83 -20.83 2.57
N ALA A 539 23.38 -20.57 1.37
CA ALA A 539 23.49 -19.22 0.81
C ALA A 539 22.14 -18.54 0.51
N LEU A 540 21.03 -19.28 0.45
CA LEU A 540 19.68 -18.74 0.30
C LEU A 540 19.10 -18.23 1.63
N GLU A 541 19.71 -18.52 2.78
CA GLU A 541 19.25 -18.06 4.10
C GLU A 541 17.76 -18.39 4.36
N ASP A 542 16.96 -17.42 4.80
CA ASP A 542 15.52 -17.51 5.02
C ASP A 542 14.70 -17.58 3.72
N PHE A 543 15.31 -17.27 2.56
CA PHE A 543 14.65 -17.39 1.25
C PHE A 543 14.47 -18.85 0.81
N ASN A 544 15.08 -19.84 1.48
CA ASN A 544 14.82 -21.27 1.20
C ASN A 544 13.35 -21.69 1.39
N VAL A 545 12.52 -20.86 2.04
CA VAL A 545 11.07 -21.07 2.14
C VAL A 545 10.40 -20.99 0.77
N ASP A 546 10.78 -19.99 -0.04
CA ASP A 546 10.15 -19.71 -1.33
C ASP A 546 11.04 -20.03 -2.52
N PHE A 547 12.34 -20.24 -2.32
CA PHE A 547 13.34 -20.45 -3.37
C PHE A 547 14.14 -21.73 -3.15
N GLY A 548 14.70 -22.25 -4.24
CA GLY A 548 15.48 -23.48 -4.29
C GLY A 548 14.72 -24.65 -4.90
N ASP A 549 15.49 -25.66 -5.32
CA ASP A 549 15.05 -26.92 -5.95
C ASP A 549 14.25 -26.75 -7.24
N GLU A 550 14.55 -25.72 -8.03
CA GLU A 550 13.90 -25.46 -9.31
C GLU A 550 14.84 -24.79 -10.33
N LEU A 551 14.33 -24.63 -11.56
CA LEU A 551 15.03 -23.93 -12.64
C LEU A 551 14.87 -22.42 -12.51
N TYR A 552 15.99 -21.71 -12.59
CA TYR A 552 16.05 -20.26 -12.55
C TYR A 552 16.83 -19.71 -13.74
N ILE A 553 16.43 -18.53 -14.20
CA ILE A 553 17.24 -17.67 -15.04
C ILE A 553 17.94 -16.67 -14.13
N ILE A 554 19.27 -16.61 -14.19
CA ILE A 554 20.07 -15.62 -13.48
C ILE A 554 20.69 -14.69 -14.52
N GLU A 555 20.49 -13.39 -14.33
CA GLU A 555 20.98 -12.32 -15.20
C GLU A 555 21.40 -11.10 -14.37
N GLU A 556 22.17 -10.21 -14.96
CA GLU A 556 22.40 -8.89 -14.39
C GLU A 556 21.08 -8.15 -14.20
N HIS A 557 20.96 -7.40 -13.12
CA HIS A 557 19.88 -6.45 -13.02
C HIS A 557 20.15 -5.26 -13.95
N ALA A 558 19.15 -4.87 -14.74
CA ALA A 558 19.11 -3.59 -15.43
C ALA A 558 19.05 -2.47 -14.38
N GLY A 559 20.21 -1.95 -14.01
CA GLY A 559 20.39 -0.89 -13.03
C GLY A 559 21.88 -0.62 -12.84
N ASP A 560 22.18 0.33 -11.96
CA ASP A 560 23.54 0.86 -11.82
C ASP A 560 24.58 -0.20 -11.40
N GLY A 561 25.83 0.03 -11.83
CA GLY A 561 27.00 -0.75 -11.40
C GLY A 561 27.49 -1.83 -12.37
N HIS A 562 26.94 -1.87 -13.58
CA HIS A 562 27.35 -2.77 -14.68
C HIS A 562 27.98 -2.02 -15.88
N GLY A 563 28.54 -0.82 -15.66
CA GLY A 563 29.14 0.02 -16.71
C GLY A 563 30.40 -0.57 -17.37
N ASP A 564 30.90 -1.70 -16.89
CA ASP A 564 31.93 -2.48 -17.59
C ASP A 564 31.36 -3.39 -18.71
N LEU A 565 30.03 -3.53 -18.82
CA LEU A 565 29.38 -4.40 -19.79
C LEU A 565 29.04 -3.67 -21.10
N ALA A 566 29.54 -4.23 -22.20
CA ALA A 566 29.22 -3.75 -23.54
C ALA A 566 27.72 -3.90 -23.87
N SER A 567 27.06 -4.94 -23.36
CA SER A 567 25.63 -5.18 -23.58
C SER A 567 24.74 -4.14 -22.87
N PHE A 568 25.32 -3.29 -22.01
CA PHE A 568 24.68 -2.17 -21.33
C PHE A 568 25.18 -0.82 -21.89
N GLY A 569 25.86 -0.82 -23.03
CA GLY A 569 26.43 0.39 -23.63
C GLY A 569 27.54 1.03 -22.81
N PHE A 570 28.14 0.30 -21.87
CA PHE A 570 29.08 0.83 -20.87
C PHE A 570 28.48 1.96 -19.99
N SER A 571 27.17 1.91 -19.74
CA SER A 571 26.47 2.83 -18.84
C SER A 571 26.40 2.26 -17.41
N ASP A 572 26.62 3.13 -16.42
CA ASP A 572 26.38 2.86 -15.00
C ASP A 572 25.05 3.46 -14.51
N GLU A 573 24.24 4.02 -15.40
CA GLU A 573 22.96 4.67 -15.08
C GLU A 573 21.83 4.13 -15.98
N LEU A 574 20.66 3.88 -15.38
CA LEU A 574 19.41 3.56 -16.07
C LEU A 574 18.34 4.57 -15.65
N LYS A 575 17.65 5.19 -16.63
CA LYS A 575 16.57 6.15 -16.40
C LYS A 575 15.27 5.66 -17.02
N GLY A 576 14.17 5.86 -16.31
CA GLY A 576 12.85 5.56 -16.82
C GLY A 576 12.38 6.53 -17.91
N THR A 577 11.27 6.18 -18.55
CA THR A 577 10.68 6.96 -19.64
C THR A 577 10.29 8.37 -19.21
N ASP A 578 9.74 8.53 -18.00
CA ASP A 578 9.30 9.85 -17.52
C ASP A 578 10.50 10.74 -17.17
N ASP A 579 11.52 10.21 -16.49
CA ASP A 579 12.78 10.92 -16.22
C ASP A 579 13.46 11.35 -17.54
N MET A 580 13.46 10.47 -18.54
CA MET A 580 13.98 10.80 -19.87
C MET A 580 13.17 11.94 -20.50
N LEU A 581 11.83 11.94 -20.38
CA LEU A 581 10.98 13.01 -20.92
C LEU A 581 11.19 14.34 -20.19
N ASP A 582 11.44 14.29 -18.87
CA ASP A 582 11.73 15.48 -18.08
C ASP A 582 13.10 16.06 -18.42
N ASP A 583 14.13 15.22 -18.57
CA ASP A 583 15.44 15.63 -19.09
C ASP A 583 15.28 16.35 -20.45
N LEU A 584 14.57 15.74 -21.40
CA LEU A 584 14.35 16.33 -22.74
C LEU A 584 13.61 17.68 -22.71
N ARG A 585 12.83 17.96 -21.67
CA ARG A 585 12.11 19.24 -21.49
C ARG A 585 12.96 20.28 -20.76
N ASP A 586 13.85 19.83 -19.88
CA ASP A 586 14.68 20.69 -19.03
C ASP A 586 15.80 21.37 -19.82
N ASP A 587 16.50 20.63 -20.69
CA ASP A 587 17.70 21.13 -21.36
C ASP A 587 17.88 20.55 -22.78
N GLU A 588 18.24 21.41 -23.74
CA GLU A 588 18.50 21.02 -25.13
C GLU A 588 19.71 20.11 -25.32
N LYS A 589 20.55 19.93 -24.28
CA LYS A 589 21.68 18.99 -24.31
C LYS A 589 21.26 17.52 -24.31
N TYR A 590 20.03 17.21 -23.90
CA TYR A 590 19.53 15.86 -23.87
C TYR A 590 18.91 15.51 -25.22
N GLU A 591 19.30 14.36 -25.78
CA GLU A 591 18.74 13.84 -27.02
C GLU A 591 18.53 12.33 -26.91
N VAL A 592 17.53 11.83 -27.63
CA VAL A 592 17.27 10.40 -27.76
C VAL A 592 17.97 9.89 -29.03
N ASP A 593 18.75 8.81 -28.90
CA ASP A 593 19.19 8.04 -30.06
C ASP A 593 17.97 7.43 -30.76
N SER A 594 17.44 8.19 -31.71
CA SER A 594 16.19 7.88 -32.39
C SER A 594 16.31 6.61 -33.24
N GLU A 595 17.50 6.32 -33.77
CA GLU A 595 17.72 5.11 -34.55
C GLU A 595 17.69 3.87 -33.65
N LEU A 596 18.40 3.92 -32.52
CA LEU A 596 18.42 2.84 -31.55
C LEU A 596 17.03 2.61 -30.95
N TYR A 597 16.33 3.69 -30.58
CA TYR A 597 14.97 3.62 -30.04
C TYR A 597 13.99 2.95 -31.02
N LEU A 598 13.97 3.41 -32.28
CA LEU A 598 13.11 2.82 -33.32
C LEU A 598 13.47 1.36 -33.58
N ARG A 599 14.77 1.03 -33.62
CA ARG A 599 15.23 -0.36 -33.80
C ARG A 599 14.74 -1.24 -32.66
N ALA A 600 14.82 -0.77 -31.41
CA ALA A 600 14.30 -1.49 -30.25
C ALA A 600 12.78 -1.69 -30.33
N ARG A 601 12.00 -0.65 -30.68
CA ARG A 601 10.54 -0.76 -30.84
C ARG A 601 10.15 -1.74 -31.94
N LEU A 602 10.83 -1.69 -33.09
CA LEU A 602 10.57 -2.60 -34.20
C LEU A 602 10.95 -4.04 -33.85
N PHE A 603 12.04 -4.24 -33.10
CA PHE A 603 12.45 -5.56 -32.65
C PHE A 603 11.41 -6.18 -31.72
N ASP A 604 10.91 -5.41 -30.73
CA ASP A 604 9.81 -5.84 -29.86
C ASP A 604 8.59 -6.30 -30.68
N MET A 605 8.19 -5.53 -31.70
CA MET A 605 7.08 -5.91 -32.60
C MET A 605 7.35 -7.21 -33.37
N VAL A 606 8.59 -7.44 -33.81
CA VAL A 606 9.00 -8.64 -34.56
C VAL A 606 8.95 -9.89 -33.68
N ILE A 607 9.41 -9.78 -32.43
CA ILE A 607 9.39 -10.91 -31.49
C ILE A 607 8.05 -11.04 -30.76
N GLY A 608 7.16 -10.07 -30.92
CA GLY A 608 5.85 -10.03 -30.28
C GLY A 608 5.93 -9.72 -28.78
N ASP A 609 6.92 -8.93 -28.36
CA ASP A 609 7.05 -8.43 -27.01
C ASP A 609 6.17 -7.19 -26.80
N TRP A 610 5.18 -7.31 -25.93
CA TRP A 610 4.23 -6.27 -25.57
C TRP A 610 4.26 -5.94 -24.07
N ASP A 611 5.22 -6.52 -23.33
CA ASP A 611 5.32 -6.44 -21.86
C ASP A 611 6.56 -5.62 -21.45
N ARG A 612 6.87 -4.57 -22.22
CA ARG A 612 7.95 -3.65 -21.88
C ARG A 612 7.48 -2.68 -20.79
N HIS A 613 8.24 -2.61 -19.71
CA HIS A 613 8.05 -1.66 -18.61
C HIS A 613 8.66 -0.29 -18.95
N VAL A 614 8.33 0.73 -18.15
CA VAL A 614 8.73 2.12 -18.39
C VAL A 614 10.20 2.41 -18.06
N ASP A 615 10.87 1.50 -17.35
CA ASP A 615 12.27 1.54 -16.92
C ASP A 615 13.28 1.03 -17.96
#